data_AF-A0A7W8NZQ2-F1
#
_entry.id   AF-A0A7W8NZQ2-F1
#
_cell.length_a   1.000
_cell.length_b   1.000
_cell.length_c   1.000
_cell.angle_alpha   90.00
_cell.angle_beta   90.00
_cell.angle_gamma   90.00
#
_symmetry.space_group_name_H-M   'P 1'
#
loop_
_entity.id
_entity.type
_entity.pdbx_description
1 polymer ?
#
loop_
_entity_poly.entity_id
_entity_poly.type
_entity_poly.pdbx_seq_one_letter_code
_entity_poly.pdbx_strand_id
1 'polypeptide(L)'
;MDSLQCEYDDCVVLVRALRNWIDRHWPIDRARVKAEMGQLIDMVERAGPRDAMFHGRIDAARSLIVLGRLTDALDCVDTLLPVVQQSEYSPRRWPITARRWRP
;
A
#
# COMPACT_ATOMS: atom_id res chain seq x y z
N MET A 1 8.67 -3.21 19.59
CA MET A 1 8.51 -3.26 18.12
C MET A 1 7.52 -2.20 17.76
N ASP A 2 7.89 -1.29 16.87
CA ASP A 2 6.97 -0.27 16.36
C ASP A 2 5.91 -0.95 15.48
N SER A 3 4.64 -0.82 15.87
CA SER A 3 3.49 -1.48 15.21
C SER A 3 3.43 -1.22 13.70
N LEU A 4 3.98 -0.09 13.23
CA LEU A 4 3.98 0.32 11.83
C LEU A 4 5.02 -0.44 10.99
N GLN A 5 6.23 -0.67 11.51
CA GLN A 5 7.26 -1.48 10.85
C GLN A 5 6.76 -2.90 10.55
N CYS A 6 5.95 -3.45 11.46
CA CYS A 6 5.30 -4.75 11.29
C CYS A 6 4.29 -4.73 10.12
N GLU A 7 3.50 -3.66 9.98
CA GLU A 7 2.55 -3.51 8.88
C GLU A 7 3.25 -3.38 7.52
N TYR A 8 4.38 -2.69 7.45
CA TYR A 8 5.21 -2.64 6.25
C TYR A 8 5.77 -4.01 5.87
N ASP A 9 6.36 -4.73 6.83
CA ASP A 9 6.92 -6.07 6.60
C ASP A 9 5.83 -7.05 6.13
N ASP A 10 4.62 -6.96 6.69
CA ASP A 10 3.46 -7.74 6.26
C ASP A 10 3.08 -7.45 4.80
N CYS A 11 3.07 -6.18 4.39
CA CYS A 11 2.81 -5.79 3.00
C CYS A 11 3.85 -6.36 2.04
N VAL A 12 5.14 -6.32 2.39
CA VAL A 12 6.24 -6.87 1.58
C VAL A 12 6.10 -8.40 1.42
N VAL A 13 5.78 -9.10 2.51
CA VAL A 13 5.57 -10.55 2.49
C VAL A 13 4.39 -10.92 1.59
N LEU A 14 3.28 -10.19 1.69
CA LEU A 14 2.10 -10.43 0.87
C LEU A 14 2.33 -10.14 -0.62
N VAL A 15 3.04 -9.07 -0.97
CA VAL A 15 3.42 -8.79 -2.37
C VAL A 15 4.22 -9.95 -2.94
N ARG A 16 5.23 -10.45 -2.20
CA ARG A 16 6.06 -11.58 -2.64
C ARG A 16 5.24 -12.87 -2.78
N ALA A 17 4.37 -13.15 -1.82
CA ALA A 17 3.49 -14.32 -1.85
C ALA A 17 2.56 -14.29 -3.07
N LEU A 18 1.94 -13.14 -3.34
CA LEU A 18 1.05 -12.95 -4.49
C LEU A 18 1.81 -13.06 -5.80
N ARG A 19 3.01 -12.48 -5.92
CA ARG A 19 3.83 -12.56 -7.14
C ARG A 19 4.21 -14.00 -7.45
N ASN A 20 4.74 -14.71 -6.47
CA ASN A 20 5.09 -16.13 -6.60
C ASN A 20 3.86 -17.00 -6.90
N TRP A 21 2.70 -16.64 -6.37
CA TRP A 21 1.46 -17.35 -6.66
C TRP A 21 1.04 -17.13 -8.11
N ILE A 22 1.02 -15.88 -8.59
CA ILE A 22 0.68 -15.52 -9.98
C ILE A 22 1.63 -16.24 -10.94
N ASP A 23 2.93 -16.20 -10.69
CA ASP A 23 3.92 -16.84 -11.57
C ASP A 23 3.72 -18.37 -11.70
N ARG A 24 3.22 -19.03 -10.65
CA ARG A 24 3.10 -20.50 -10.59
C ARG A 24 1.72 -21.04 -10.96
N HIS A 25 0.66 -20.28 -10.71
CA HIS A 25 -0.72 -20.80 -10.74
C HIS A 25 -1.65 -19.99 -11.65
N TRP A 26 -1.16 -18.95 -12.32
CA TRP A 26 -1.98 -18.18 -13.23
C TRP A 26 -2.49 -19.04 -14.41
N PRO A 27 -3.78 -18.93 -14.80
CA PRO A 27 -4.83 -18.02 -14.32
C PRO A 27 -5.87 -18.69 -13.39
N ILE A 28 -5.50 -19.73 -12.64
CA ILE A 28 -6.40 -20.41 -11.69
C ILE A 28 -6.85 -19.41 -10.60
N ASP A 29 -7.97 -19.62 -9.91
CA ASP A 29 -8.36 -18.85 -8.71
C ASP A 29 -8.24 -17.30 -8.74
N ARG A 30 -8.51 -16.67 -9.89
CA ARG A 30 -8.49 -15.20 -10.03
C ARG A 30 -9.30 -14.47 -8.96
N ALA A 31 -10.42 -15.03 -8.53
CA ALA A 31 -11.27 -14.42 -7.51
C ALA A 31 -10.57 -14.33 -6.14
N ARG A 32 -9.81 -15.36 -5.76
CA ARG A 32 -9.02 -15.35 -4.52
C ARG A 32 -7.91 -14.32 -4.59
N VAL A 33 -7.12 -14.32 -5.67
CA VAL A 33 -6.03 -13.34 -5.87
C VAL A 33 -6.57 -11.91 -5.84
N LYS A 34 -7.73 -11.68 -6.45
CA LYS A 34 -8.41 -10.38 -6.43
C LYS A 34 -8.74 -9.92 -5.01
N ALA A 35 -9.23 -10.83 -4.15
CA ALA A 35 -9.57 -10.53 -2.77
C ALA A 35 -8.32 -10.21 -1.93
N GLU A 36 -7.27 -11.03 -2.06
CA GLU A 36 -5.99 -10.82 -1.36
C GLU A 36 -5.33 -9.50 -1.80
N MET A 37 -5.38 -9.17 -3.09
CA MET A 37 -4.90 -7.87 -3.59
C MET A 37 -5.70 -6.70 -3.04
N GLY A 38 -7.02 -6.85 -2.86
CA GLY A 38 -7.86 -5.84 -2.22
C GLY A 38 -7.40 -5.56 -0.79
N GLN A 39 -7.19 -6.61 0.00
CA GLN A 39 -6.68 -6.49 1.37
C GLN A 39 -5.30 -5.81 1.42
N LEU A 40 -4.39 -6.21 0.52
CA LEU A 40 -3.08 -5.59 0.40
C LEU A 40 -3.19 -4.09 0.11
N ILE A 41 -4.04 -3.69 -0.84
CA ILE A 41 -4.26 -2.27 -1.15
C ILE A 41 -4.78 -1.52 0.07
N ASP A 42 -5.73 -2.08 0.81
CA ASP A 42 -6.30 -1.41 1.98
C ASP A 42 -5.25 -1.24 3.10
N MET A 43 -4.34 -2.21 3.27
CA MET A 43 -3.21 -2.07 4.20
C MET A 43 -2.23 -0.99 3.76
N VAL A 44 -1.86 -0.96 2.48
CA VAL A 44 -0.95 0.04 1.91
C VAL A 44 -1.58 1.44 1.99
N GLU A 45 -2.89 1.56 1.74
CA GLU A 45 -3.61 2.83 1.89
C GLU A 45 -3.63 3.31 3.35
N ARG A 46 -3.79 2.39 4.30
CA ARG A 46 -3.79 2.73 5.74
C ARG A 46 -2.42 3.17 6.24
N ALA A 47 -1.36 2.50 5.80
CA ALA A 47 0.01 2.76 6.23
C ALA A 47 0.67 3.94 5.48
N GLY A 48 0.19 4.25 4.28
CA GLY A 48 0.76 5.29 3.43
C GLY A 48 0.39 6.73 3.81
N PRO A 49 0.99 7.71 3.11
CA PRO A 49 0.72 9.12 3.33
C PRO A 49 -0.67 9.51 2.78
N ARG A 50 -1.27 10.55 3.38
CA ARG A 50 -2.63 11.03 3.06
C ARG A 50 -2.68 12.04 1.90
N ASP A 51 -1.67 12.06 1.05
CA ASP A 51 -1.62 13.01 -0.06
C ASP A 51 -2.34 12.48 -1.31
N ALA A 52 -2.83 13.40 -2.13
CA ALA A 52 -3.63 13.08 -3.31
C ALA A 52 -2.87 12.26 -4.37
N MET A 53 -1.54 12.39 -4.43
CA MET A 53 -0.73 11.65 -5.39
C MET A 53 -0.66 10.18 -5.00
N PHE A 54 -0.47 9.88 -3.72
CA PHE A 54 -0.48 8.52 -3.20
C PHE A 54 -1.86 7.86 -3.38
N HIS A 55 -2.94 8.52 -2.98
CA HIS A 55 -4.31 8.00 -3.18
C HIS A 55 -4.64 7.79 -4.67
N GLY A 56 -4.22 8.70 -5.56
CA GLY A 56 -4.40 8.53 -7.00
C GLY A 56 -3.71 7.28 -7.57
N ARG A 57 -2.55 6.90 -7.02
CA ARG A 57 -1.87 5.65 -7.40
C ARG A 57 -2.56 4.41 -6.84
N ILE A 58 -3.12 4.49 -5.63
CA ILE A 58 -3.97 3.43 -5.05
C ILE A 58 -5.21 3.20 -5.93
N ASP A 59 -5.88 4.26 -6.36
CA ASP A 59 -7.05 4.17 -7.25
C ASP A 59 -6.70 3.57 -8.62
N ALA A 60 -5.51 3.88 -9.14
CA ALA A 60 -4.99 3.24 -10.35
C ALA A 60 -4.79 1.72 -10.16
N ALA A 61 -4.21 1.29 -9.03
CA ALA A 61 -4.08 -0.12 -8.69
C ALA A 61 -5.45 -0.82 -8.57
N ARG A 62 -6.43 -0.20 -7.89
CA ARG A 62 -7.81 -0.71 -7.81
C ARG A 62 -8.46 -0.85 -9.19
N SER A 63 -8.23 0.11 -10.07
CA SER A 63 -8.74 0.07 -11.45
C SER A 63 -8.13 -1.09 -12.25
N LEU A 64 -6.83 -1.35 -12.11
CA LEU A 64 -6.16 -2.49 -12.75
C LEU A 64 -6.73 -3.83 -12.26
N ILE A 65 -7.07 -3.93 -10.97
CA ILE A 65 -7.74 -5.11 -10.41
C ILE A 65 -9.13 -5.31 -11.03
N VAL A 66 -9.93 -4.26 -11.18
CA VAL A 66 -11.25 -4.32 -11.83
C VAL A 66 -11.13 -4.78 -13.28
N LEU A 67 -10.12 -4.31 -14.00
CA LEU A 67 -9.83 -4.70 -15.39
C LEU A 67 -9.20 -6.10 -15.52
N GLY A 68 -8.96 -6.80 -14.41
CA GLY A 68 -8.35 -8.14 -14.42
C GLY A 68 -6.85 -8.13 -14.74
N ARG A 69 -6.20 -6.96 -14.71
CA ARG A 69 -4.77 -6.75 -14.93
C ARG A 69 -4.01 -6.91 -13.61
N LEU A 70 -4.08 -8.11 -13.03
CA LEU A 70 -3.61 -8.37 -11.67
C LEU A 70 -2.09 -8.19 -11.53
N THR A 71 -1.28 -8.62 -12.50
CA THR A 71 0.18 -8.39 -12.47
C THR A 71 0.52 -6.90 -12.45
N ASP A 72 -0.09 -6.11 -13.33
CA ASP A 72 0.13 -4.66 -13.37
C ASP A 72 -0.33 -3.97 -12.08
N ALA A 73 -1.43 -4.45 -11.47
CA ALA A 73 -1.89 -3.96 -10.18
C ALA A 73 -0.87 -4.24 -9.08
N LEU A 74 -0.29 -5.45 -9.07
CA LEU A 74 0.73 -5.83 -8.09
C LEU A 74 1.98 -4.97 -8.24
N ASP A 75 2.44 -4.76 -9.48
CA ASP A 75 3.59 -3.90 -9.76
C ASP A 75 3.31 -2.46 -9.31
N CYS A 76 2.09 -1.97 -9.52
CA CYS A 76 1.69 -0.66 -9.01
C CYS A 76 1.79 -0.58 -7.49
N VAL A 77 1.31 -1.58 -6.77
CA VAL A 77 1.41 -1.63 -5.30
C VAL A 77 2.85 -1.76 -4.81
N ASP A 78 3.67 -2.60 -5.47
CA ASP A 78 5.10 -2.77 -5.14
C ASP A 78 5.85 -1.44 -5.22
N THR A 79 5.53 -0.61 -6.21
CA THR A 79 6.13 0.75 -6.34
C THR A 79 5.68 1.74 -5.27
N LEU A 80 4.63 1.44 -4.50
CA LEU A 80 4.14 2.27 -3.40
C LEU A 80 4.78 1.90 -2.05
N LEU A 81 5.29 0.68 -1.90
CA LEU A 81 5.92 0.23 -0.66
C LEU A 81 7.06 1.14 -0.17
N PRO A 82 7.97 1.64 -1.02
CA PRO A 82 9.02 2.56 -0.58
C PRO A 82 8.48 3.90 -0.05
N VAL A 83 7.31 4.32 -0.53
CA VAL A 83 6.65 5.58 -0.08
C VAL A 83 6.02 5.38 1.29
N VAL A 84 5.42 4.21 1.54
CA VAL A 84 4.94 3.81 2.86
C VAL A 84 6.10 3.79 3.85
N GLN A 85 7.21 3.12 3.51
CA GLN A 85 8.41 3.06 4.35
C GLN A 85 9.00 4.45 4.68
N GLN A 86 9.04 5.36 3.72
CA GLN A 86 9.55 6.72 3.94
C GLN A 86 8.62 7.58 4.81
N SER A 87 7.32 7.30 4.77
CA SER A 87 6.32 7.96 5.61
C SER A 87 6.51 7.59 7.09
N GLU A 88 7.05 6.40 7.38
CA GLU A 88 7.43 5.96 8.73
C GLU A 88 8.66 6.73 9.25
N TYR A 89 9.65 6.96 8.40
CA TYR A 89 10.92 7.62 8.75
C TYR A 89 10.83 9.16 8.83
N SER A 90 9.78 9.78 8.27
CA SER A 90 9.51 11.20 8.44
C SER A 90 8.40 11.42 9.48
N PRO A 91 8.74 11.55 10.78
CA PRO A 91 7.78 11.98 11.78
C PRO A 91 7.56 13.50 11.64
N ARG A 92 7.03 13.96 10.51
CA ARG A 92 6.39 15.28 10.44
C ARG A 92 4.98 15.19 11.03
N ARG A 93 4.88 14.66 12.25
CA ARG A 93 3.89 15.12 13.24
C ARG A 93 4.32 16.53 13.63
N TRP A 94 3.88 17.51 12.86
CA TRP A 94 3.79 18.86 13.42
C TRP A 94 2.68 18.81 14.47
N PRO A 95 2.96 19.00 15.78
CA PRO A 95 1.90 19.43 16.65
C PRO A 95 1.55 20.85 16.19
N ILE A 96 0.34 21.04 15.69
CA ILE A 96 -0.28 22.37 15.65
C ILE A 96 -0.51 22.74 17.12
N THR A 97 0.54 23.14 17.83
CA THR A 97 0.43 23.69 19.17
C THR A 97 1.18 25.00 19.24
N ALA A 98 0.36 26.04 19.44
CA ALA A 98 0.69 27.31 20.06
C ALA A 98 1.59 28.27 19.28
N ARG A 99 1.01 28.96 18.28
CA ARG A 99 1.25 30.41 18.20
C ARG A 99 0.67 31.04 19.46
N ARG A 100 1.46 31.06 20.54
CA ARG A 100 1.22 31.93 21.68
C ARG A 100 1.65 33.32 21.25
N TRP A 101 0.75 34.05 20.60
CA TRP A 101 0.83 35.50 20.58
C TRP A 101 0.73 35.97 22.04
N ARG A 102 1.77 36.66 22.53
CA ARG A 102 1.63 37.51 23.71
C ARG A 102 1.49 38.96 23.22
N PRO A 103 0.64 39.75 23.89
CA PRO A 103 0.40 41.16 23.58
C PRO A 103 1.62 42.04 23.85
#